data_AF-A0A7W0FK58-F1
#
_entry.id   AF-A0A7W0FK58-F1
#
_cell.length_a   1.000
_cell.length_b   1.000
_cell.length_c   1.000
_cell.angle_alpha   90.00
_cell.angle_beta   90.00
_cell.angle_gamma   90.00
#
_symmetry.space_group_name_H-M   'P 1'
#
loop_
_entity.id
_entity.type
_entity.pdbx_description
1 polymer ?
#
loop_
_entity_poly.entity_id
_entity_poly.type
_entity_poly.pdbx_seq_one_letter_code
_entity_poly.pdbx_strand_id
1 'polypeptide(L)'
;MFKSKRIKAIIFSVIVLSMLLAACSAQPQGTGTFAQVPAGRAYAEGKEIFFTHTEASDSGIADKLTNMMKSPVLFVPALADVPESVLANVYVFENGVTGKGPLGFQPDVFDNPPGTDGYSPLRQIILTKWADGVKATEQKSEAEILQAEKDGKLTITKSGVVVNMPFLVWDGGKR
;
A
#
# COMPACT_ATOMS: atom_id res chain seq x y z
N MET A 1 -58.68 -15.50 15.28
CA MET A 1 -58.32 -14.32 14.45
C MET A 1 -57.13 -13.46 14.96
N PHE A 2 -56.77 -13.48 16.25
CA PHE A 2 -55.71 -12.61 16.79
C PHE A 2 -54.24 -13.03 16.49
N LYS A 3 -53.97 -14.33 16.32
CA LYS A 3 -52.60 -14.86 16.11
C LYS A 3 -51.98 -14.43 14.76
N SER A 4 -52.80 -14.37 13.70
CA SER A 4 -52.38 -13.98 12.34
C SER A 4 -51.97 -12.51 12.25
N LYS A 5 -52.66 -11.61 12.97
CA LYS A 5 -52.34 -10.17 12.97
C LYS A 5 -50.99 -9.88 13.63
N ARG A 6 -50.65 -10.59 14.72
CA ARG A 6 -49.35 -10.44 15.41
C ARG A 6 -48.18 -10.96 14.58
N ILE A 7 -48.35 -12.09 13.88
CA ILE A 7 -47.31 -12.65 13.00
C ILE A 7 -47.05 -11.70 11.81
N LYS A 8 -48.10 -11.15 11.20
CA LYS A 8 -47.97 -10.17 10.11
C LYS A 8 -47.27 -8.88 10.57
N ALA A 9 -47.56 -8.41 11.79
CA ALA A 9 -46.90 -7.22 12.35
C ALA A 9 -45.40 -7.45 12.65
N ILE A 10 -45.03 -8.64 13.14
CA ILE A 10 -43.63 -9.00 13.40
C ILE A 10 -42.87 -9.12 12.07
N ILE A 11 -43.43 -9.80 11.07
CA ILE A 11 -42.81 -9.93 9.74
C ILE A 11 -42.62 -8.54 9.10
N PHE A 12 -43.63 -7.67 9.19
CA PHE A 12 -43.52 -6.30 8.69
C PHE A 12 -42.42 -5.50 9.41
N SER A 13 -42.32 -5.61 10.74
CA SER A 13 -41.29 -4.92 11.52
C SER A 13 -39.88 -5.40 11.21
N VAL A 14 -39.68 -6.71 11.00
CA VAL A 14 -38.39 -7.29 10.61
C VAL A 14 -37.97 -6.85 9.19
N ILE A 15 -38.93 -6.77 8.27
CA ILE A 15 -38.71 -6.29 6.90
C ILE A 15 -38.33 -4.78 6.91
N VAL A 16 -39.03 -3.96 7.69
CA VAL A 16 -38.70 -2.53 7.82
C VAL A 16 -37.33 -2.32 8.46
N LEU A 17 -37.00 -3.10 9.49
CA LEU A 17 -35.69 -3.02 10.17
C LEU A 17 -34.53 -3.44 9.26
N SER A 18 -34.73 -4.44 8.40
CA SER A 18 -33.72 -4.88 7.42
C SER A 18 -33.54 -3.89 6.26
N MET A 19 -34.58 -3.17 5.84
CA MET A 19 -34.45 -2.05 4.90
C MET A 19 -33.71 -0.85 5.51
N LEU A 20 -33.95 -0.55 6.80
CA LEU A 20 -33.25 0.54 7.51
C LEU A 20 -31.76 0.25 7.70
N LEU A 21 -31.37 -1.02 7.92
CA LEU A 21 -29.97 -1.42 8.08
C LEU A 21 -29.17 -1.36 6.77
N ALA A 22 -29.80 -1.57 5.61
CA ALA A 22 -29.12 -1.47 4.31
C ALA A 22 -28.79 -0.01 3.91
N ALA A 23 -29.60 0.96 4.36
CA ALA A 23 -29.48 2.36 3.99
C ALA A 23 -28.27 3.09 4.63
N CYS A 24 -27.67 2.54 5.68
CA CYS A 24 -26.52 3.17 6.36
C CYS A 24 -25.16 2.89 5.69
N SER A 25 -25.11 2.10 4.61
CA SER A 25 -23.85 1.72 3.93
C SER A 25 -23.62 2.42 2.59
N ALA A 26 -24.62 3.14 2.06
CA ALA A 26 -24.49 3.88 0.82
C ALA A 26 -23.83 5.24 1.10
N GLN A 27 -22.49 5.28 1.11
CA GLN A 27 -21.80 6.55 0.98
C GLN A 27 -22.20 7.17 -0.37
N PRO A 28 -22.67 8.44 -0.39
CA PRO A 28 -22.90 9.12 -1.65
C PRO A 28 -21.59 9.19 -2.43
N GLN A 29 -21.52 8.50 -3.57
CA GLN A 29 -20.50 8.77 -4.57
C GLN A 29 -20.71 10.23 -5.00
N GLY A 30 -19.76 11.10 -4.64
CA GLY A 30 -19.86 12.53 -4.89
C GLY A 30 -20.16 12.80 -6.36
N THR A 31 -21.14 13.64 -6.65
CA THR A 31 -21.58 13.99 -8.02
C THR A 31 -20.66 15.04 -8.65
N GLY A 32 -19.34 14.81 -8.64
CA GLY A 32 -18.31 15.75 -9.10
C GLY A 32 -17.39 15.18 -10.18
N THR A 33 -16.67 16.06 -10.88
CA THR A 33 -15.52 15.70 -11.71
C THR A 33 -14.30 15.57 -10.81
N PHE A 34 -13.67 14.39 -10.78
CA PHE A 34 -12.48 14.13 -9.96
C PHE A 34 -11.25 13.92 -10.83
N ALA A 35 -10.09 14.33 -10.32
CA ALA A 35 -8.80 13.90 -10.86
C ALA A 35 -8.62 12.40 -10.60
N GLN A 36 -8.01 11.69 -11.55
CA GLN A 36 -7.64 10.29 -11.39
C GLN A 36 -6.13 10.18 -11.19
N VAL A 37 -5.71 9.50 -10.13
CA VAL A 37 -4.30 9.26 -9.82
C VAL A 37 -4.04 7.77 -9.97
N PRO A 38 -3.05 7.33 -10.77
CA PRO A 38 -2.76 5.92 -10.91
C PRO A 38 -2.17 5.35 -9.62
N ALA A 39 -2.56 4.10 -9.36
CA ALA A 39 -2.18 3.37 -8.16
C ALA A 39 -1.20 2.24 -8.50
N GLY A 40 -0.10 2.18 -7.75
CA GLY A 40 0.76 1.00 -7.67
C GLY A 40 0.12 -0.05 -6.77
N ARG A 41 0.41 -1.33 -7.03
CA ARG A 41 0.02 -2.47 -6.21
C ARG A 41 1.25 -2.97 -5.47
N ALA A 42 1.15 -3.19 -4.16
CA ALA A 42 2.24 -3.65 -3.30
C ALA A 42 1.71 -4.52 -2.16
N TYR A 43 2.59 -4.94 -1.25
CA TYR A 43 2.23 -5.65 -0.04
C TYR A 43 2.61 -4.88 1.23
N ALA A 44 1.83 -5.05 2.28
CA ALA A 44 2.18 -4.67 3.66
C ALA A 44 1.53 -5.68 4.61
N GLU A 45 2.27 -6.17 5.61
CA GLU A 45 1.78 -7.15 6.60
C GLU A 45 1.07 -8.37 5.97
N GLY A 46 1.60 -8.88 4.85
CA GLY A 46 1.04 -10.03 4.14
C GLY A 46 -0.19 -9.72 3.29
N LYS A 47 -0.68 -8.47 3.30
CA LYS A 47 -1.89 -8.02 2.60
C LYS A 47 -1.57 -7.12 1.43
N GLU A 48 -2.42 -7.17 0.41
CA GLU A 48 -2.32 -6.28 -0.74
C GLU A 48 -2.72 -4.85 -0.36
N ILE A 49 -1.94 -3.88 -0.82
CA ILE A 49 -2.21 -2.46 -0.67
C ILE A 49 -2.09 -1.76 -2.02
N PHE A 50 -2.73 -0.59 -2.12
CA PHE A 50 -2.58 0.31 -3.24
C PHE A 50 -1.99 1.63 -2.76
N PHE A 51 -1.07 2.20 -3.52
CA PHE A 51 -0.35 3.43 -3.17
C PHE A 51 -0.08 4.26 -4.42
N THR A 52 0.46 5.46 -4.25
CA THR A 52 0.90 6.28 -5.39
C THR A 52 2.26 6.91 -5.10
N HIS A 53 2.95 7.38 -6.14
CA HIS A 53 4.22 8.10 -6.03
C HIS A 53 3.95 9.57 -6.34
N THR A 54 4.21 10.48 -5.41
CA THR A 54 3.90 11.91 -5.63
C THR A 54 5.16 12.76 -5.78
N GLU A 55 6.15 12.58 -4.89
CA GLU A 55 7.42 13.32 -4.90
C GLU A 55 8.60 12.38 -4.60
N ALA A 56 9.78 12.66 -5.15
CA ALA A 56 11.01 11.91 -4.87
C ALA A 56 12.22 12.83 -4.67
N SER A 57 13.13 12.42 -3.80
CA SER A 57 14.35 13.16 -3.47
C SER A 57 15.44 13.09 -4.52
N ASP A 58 15.35 12.14 -5.45
CA ASP A 58 16.30 11.91 -6.53
C ASP A 58 15.62 12.14 -7.89
N SER A 59 16.26 12.90 -8.78
CA SER A 59 15.68 13.27 -10.06
C SER A 59 15.55 12.08 -11.01
N GLY A 60 16.52 11.15 -10.99
CA GLY A 60 16.47 9.95 -11.84
C GLY A 60 15.35 9.00 -11.42
N ILE A 61 15.12 8.87 -10.11
CA ILE A 61 13.98 8.11 -9.56
C ILE A 61 12.66 8.82 -9.88
N ALA A 62 12.56 10.14 -9.73
CA ALA A 62 11.38 10.91 -10.11
C ALA A 62 11.00 10.68 -11.59
N ASP A 63 11.98 10.77 -12.50
CA ASP A 63 11.77 10.55 -13.93
C ASP A 63 11.37 9.11 -14.24
N LYS A 64 12.02 8.12 -13.64
CA LYS A 64 11.68 6.70 -13.82
C LYS A 64 10.24 6.42 -13.39
N LEU A 65 9.85 6.86 -12.20
CA LEU A 65 8.51 6.64 -11.66
C LEU A 65 7.45 7.40 -12.48
N THR A 66 7.75 8.62 -12.92
CA THR A 66 6.88 9.38 -13.82
C THR A 66 6.57 8.60 -15.09
N ASN A 67 7.62 8.06 -15.73
CA ASN A 67 7.49 7.30 -16.97
C ASN A 67 6.78 5.96 -16.79
N MET A 68 6.98 5.31 -15.64
CA MET A 68 6.34 4.05 -15.28
C MET A 68 4.85 4.22 -15.03
N MET A 69 4.47 5.21 -14.23
CA MET A 69 3.09 5.43 -13.81
C MET A 69 2.27 6.23 -14.84
N LYS A 70 2.92 6.84 -15.84
CA LYS A 70 2.30 7.82 -16.76
C LYS A 70 1.60 8.95 -16.02
N SER A 71 2.18 9.36 -14.89
CA SER A 71 1.70 10.41 -14.01
C SER A 71 2.89 11.09 -13.35
N PRO A 72 2.91 12.43 -13.21
CA PRO A 72 4.07 13.15 -12.69
C PRO A 72 4.44 12.74 -11.26
N VAL A 73 5.73 12.46 -11.06
CA VAL A 73 6.39 12.40 -9.75
C VAL A 73 7.34 13.58 -9.69
N LEU A 74 7.14 14.49 -8.73
CA LEU A 74 7.90 15.73 -8.68
C LEU A 74 9.26 15.51 -8.00
N PHE A 75 10.31 16.10 -8.56
CA PHE A 75 11.63 16.12 -7.94
C PHE A 75 11.67 17.14 -6.79
N VAL A 76 11.94 16.67 -5.57
CA VAL A 76 12.01 17.48 -4.35
C VAL A 76 13.26 17.08 -3.55
N PRO A 77 14.44 17.65 -3.84
CA PRO A 77 15.71 17.19 -3.25
C PRO A 77 15.75 17.31 -1.72
N ALA A 78 15.04 18.27 -1.13
CA ALA A 78 14.95 18.45 0.33
C ALA A 78 14.37 17.23 1.06
N LEU A 79 13.70 16.29 0.36
CA LEU A 79 13.27 15.03 0.94
C LEU A 79 14.44 14.14 1.38
N ALA A 80 15.63 14.30 0.79
CA ALA A 80 16.84 13.56 1.20
C ALA A 80 17.34 13.98 2.59
N ASP A 81 17.01 15.19 3.04
CA ASP A 81 17.43 15.74 4.34
C ASP A 81 16.45 15.41 5.48
N VAL A 82 15.37 14.67 5.19
CA VAL A 82 14.37 14.27 6.18
C VAL A 82 15.00 13.31 7.19
N PRO A 83 14.87 13.57 8.51
CA PRO A 83 15.45 12.69 9.52
C PRO A 83 14.91 11.26 9.44
N GLU A 84 15.78 10.26 9.60
CA GLU A 84 15.37 8.84 9.54
C GLU A 84 14.25 8.50 10.52
N SER A 85 14.15 9.21 11.66
CA SER A 85 13.13 8.99 12.69
C SER A 85 11.69 9.28 12.25
N VAL A 86 11.49 9.96 11.11
CA VAL A 86 10.15 10.25 10.56
C VAL A 86 9.89 9.55 9.23
N LEU A 87 10.84 8.71 8.78
CA LEU A 87 10.72 7.90 7.58
C LEU A 87 10.20 6.50 7.94
N ALA A 88 9.42 5.94 7.04
CA ALA A 88 9.11 4.52 7.02
C ALA A 88 9.85 3.86 5.84
N ASN A 89 9.83 2.53 5.75
CA ASN A 89 10.58 1.79 4.74
C ASN A 89 9.69 1.36 3.57
N VAL A 90 10.29 1.28 2.39
CA VAL A 90 9.76 0.50 1.26
C VAL A 90 10.89 -0.37 0.72
N TYR A 91 10.61 -1.66 0.60
CA TYR A 91 11.56 -2.67 0.13
C TYR A 91 11.34 -2.92 -1.36
N VAL A 92 12.37 -2.62 -2.15
CA VAL A 92 12.37 -2.73 -3.62
C VAL A 92 13.36 -3.81 -4.05
N PHE A 93 12.91 -4.75 -4.87
CA PHE A 93 13.68 -5.94 -5.20
C PHE A 93 14.55 -5.75 -6.45
N GLU A 94 15.86 -5.97 -6.31
CA GLU A 94 16.83 -5.87 -7.40
C GLU A 94 16.99 -7.17 -8.20
N ASN A 95 16.54 -8.30 -7.63
CA ASN A 95 16.53 -9.61 -8.26
C ASN A 95 15.43 -10.52 -7.66
N GLY A 96 15.39 -11.78 -8.09
CA GLY A 96 14.49 -12.80 -7.55
C GLY A 96 13.26 -13.03 -8.41
N VAL A 97 12.08 -13.05 -7.79
CA VAL A 97 10.82 -13.36 -8.48
C VAL A 97 10.49 -12.23 -9.47
N THR A 98 10.37 -12.53 -10.76
CA THR A 98 9.96 -11.56 -11.79
C THR A 98 8.55 -11.05 -11.53
N GLY A 99 8.32 -9.75 -11.72
CA GLY A 99 7.03 -9.15 -11.44
C GLY A 99 6.87 -7.73 -11.98
N LYS A 100 6.02 -6.96 -11.31
CA LYS A 100 5.66 -5.57 -11.71
C LYS A 100 6.29 -4.50 -10.80
N GLY A 101 7.27 -4.85 -9.98
CA GLY A 101 8.02 -3.89 -9.17
C GLY A 101 8.90 -2.97 -10.04
N PRO A 102 9.40 -1.86 -9.49
CA PRO A 102 10.08 -0.81 -10.26
C PRO A 102 11.35 -1.25 -11.01
N LEU A 103 11.96 -2.36 -10.58
CA LEU A 103 13.16 -2.95 -11.17
C LEU A 103 12.89 -4.26 -11.94
N GLY A 104 11.61 -4.59 -12.18
CA GLY A 104 11.20 -5.77 -12.96
C GLY A 104 11.00 -7.05 -12.13
N PHE A 105 11.10 -6.95 -10.81
CA PHE A 105 10.89 -8.07 -9.88
C PHE A 105 9.55 -7.95 -9.16
N GLN A 106 9.38 -8.66 -8.06
CA GLN A 106 8.13 -8.70 -7.31
C GLN A 106 7.65 -7.29 -6.89
N PRO A 107 6.36 -7.12 -6.55
CA PRO A 107 5.87 -5.89 -5.98
C PRO A 107 6.65 -5.49 -4.71
N ASP A 108 6.70 -4.19 -4.49
CA ASP A 108 7.34 -3.62 -3.31
C ASP A 108 6.62 -4.08 -2.03
N VAL A 109 7.37 -4.11 -0.94
CA VAL A 109 6.84 -4.41 0.40
C VAL A 109 7.02 -3.19 1.27
N PHE A 110 5.95 -2.76 1.91
CA PHE A 110 5.94 -1.62 2.82
C PHE A 110 5.87 -2.13 4.27
N ASP A 111 6.58 -1.44 5.16
CA ASP A 111 6.37 -1.56 6.60
C ASP A 111 5.23 -0.63 7.06
N ASN A 112 4.83 -0.74 8.32
CA ASN A 112 4.03 0.27 9.02
C ASN A 112 2.85 0.83 8.19
N PRO A 113 1.84 0.00 7.84
CA PRO A 113 0.65 0.49 7.14
C PRO A 113 -0.15 1.48 8.00
N PRO A 114 -1.08 2.27 7.41
CA PRO A 114 -1.88 3.23 8.18
C PRO A 114 -2.61 2.56 9.35
N GLY A 115 -2.57 3.22 10.52
CA GLY A 115 -3.12 2.67 11.78
C GLY A 115 -2.06 2.01 12.67
N THR A 116 -0.81 1.95 12.23
CA THR A 116 0.36 1.57 13.06
C THR A 116 1.13 2.80 13.53
N ASP A 117 1.87 2.68 14.62
CA ASP A 117 2.63 3.79 15.23
C ASP A 117 3.73 4.35 14.31
N GLY A 118 4.27 3.53 13.42
CA GLY A 118 5.37 3.90 12.51
C GLY A 118 4.92 4.41 11.14
N TYR A 119 3.62 4.62 10.91
CA TYR A 119 3.16 5.02 9.58
C TYR A 119 3.75 6.39 9.19
N SER A 120 4.46 6.40 8.07
CA SER A 120 4.84 7.61 7.36
C SER A 120 4.54 7.45 5.87
N PRO A 121 4.01 8.47 5.17
CA PRO A 121 3.97 8.44 3.72
C PRO A 121 5.35 8.73 3.12
N LEU A 122 6.31 9.26 3.89
CA LEU A 122 7.68 9.46 3.43
C LEU A 122 8.45 8.15 3.61
N ARG A 123 8.86 7.55 2.49
CA ARG A 123 9.45 6.22 2.43
C ARG A 123 10.89 6.30 1.96
N GLN A 124 11.82 5.76 2.76
CA GLN A 124 13.17 5.49 2.26
C GLN A 124 13.17 4.18 1.46
N ILE A 125 13.84 4.20 0.30
CA ILE A 125 14.00 3.01 -0.51
C ILE A 125 15.09 2.12 0.10
N ILE A 126 14.68 0.93 0.49
CA ILE A 126 15.54 -0.18 0.91
C ILE A 126 15.64 -1.14 -0.27
N LEU A 127 16.84 -1.29 -0.82
CA LEU A 127 17.11 -2.23 -1.90
C LEU A 127 17.29 -3.63 -1.33
N THR A 128 16.57 -4.60 -1.87
CA THR A 128 16.57 -6.00 -1.43
C THR A 128 17.12 -6.89 -2.54
N LYS A 129 18.11 -7.71 -2.21
CA LYS A 129 18.78 -8.60 -3.16
C LYS A 129 18.97 -10.00 -2.60
N TRP A 130 18.37 -10.99 -3.25
CA TRP A 130 18.61 -12.41 -2.99
C TRP A 130 20.06 -12.81 -3.26
N ALA A 131 20.61 -13.66 -2.39
CA ALA A 131 21.94 -14.22 -2.55
C ALA A 131 22.01 -15.22 -3.71
N ASP A 132 23.20 -15.37 -4.29
CA ASP A 132 23.43 -16.29 -5.41
C ASP A 132 23.14 -17.74 -5.01
N GLY A 133 22.48 -18.49 -5.89
CA GLY A 133 22.11 -19.89 -5.65
C GLY A 133 20.92 -20.10 -4.69
N VAL A 134 20.39 -19.04 -4.08
CA VAL A 134 19.16 -19.12 -3.26
C VAL A 134 17.94 -19.07 -4.17
N LYS A 135 16.99 -19.99 -3.96
CA LYS A 135 15.69 -19.95 -4.63
C LYS A 135 14.85 -18.82 -4.05
N ALA A 136 14.69 -17.74 -4.80
CA ALA A 136 13.84 -16.61 -4.40
C ALA A 136 12.37 -17.02 -4.24
N THR A 137 11.71 -16.46 -3.23
CA THR A 137 10.26 -16.59 -2.98
C THR A 137 9.63 -15.23 -2.79
N GLU A 138 8.37 -15.06 -3.18
CA GLU A 138 7.68 -13.78 -3.00
C GLU A 138 7.60 -13.42 -1.51
N GLN A 139 8.05 -12.21 -1.16
CA GLN A 139 7.92 -11.64 0.18
C GLN A 139 6.75 -10.66 0.23
N LYS A 140 5.99 -10.66 1.32
CA LYS A 140 4.75 -9.86 1.47
C LYS A 140 4.70 -9.05 2.76
N SER A 141 5.68 -9.17 3.64
CA SER A 141 5.81 -8.35 4.85
C SER A 141 7.27 -8.02 5.15
N GLU A 142 7.51 -6.93 5.87
CA GLU A 142 8.85 -6.60 6.36
C GLU A 142 9.40 -7.73 7.25
N ALA A 143 8.56 -8.33 8.10
CA ALA A 143 8.96 -9.43 8.95
C ALA A 143 9.55 -10.62 8.17
N GLU A 144 8.95 -10.97 7.03
CA GLU A 144 9.48 -12.02 6.14
C GLU A 144 10.84 -11.63 5.54
N ILE A 145 10.99 -10.38 5.08
CA ILE A 145 12.24 -9.87 4.51
C ILE A 145 13.36 -9.87 5.55
N LEU A 146 13.10 -9.34 6.74
CA LEU A 146 14.07 -9.30 7.83
C LEU A 146 14.43 -10.70 8.34
N GLN A 147 13.50 -11.66 8.29
CA GLN A 147 13.82 -13.05 8.58
C GLN A 147 14.71 -13.66 7.49
N ALA A 148 14.40 -13.42 6.22
CA ALA A 148 15.24 -13.89 5.11
C ALA A 148 16.65 -13.27 5.13
N GLU A 149 16.77 -12.00 5.54
CA GLU A 149 18.06 -11.35 5.78
C GLU A 149 18.85 -12.04 6.89
N LYS A 150 18.22 -12.25 8.06
CA LYS A 150 18.84 -12.96 9.20
C LYS A 150 19.28 -14.38 8.85
N ASP A 151 18.52 -15.05 7.99
CA ASP A 151 18.84 -16.37 7.46
C ASP A 151 19.96 -16.35 6.39
N GLY A 152 20.47 -15.18 6.01
CA GLY A 152 21.49 -15.01 4.97
C GLY A 152 20.99 -15.28 3.54
N LYS A 153 19.67 -15.31 3.33
CA LYS A 153 19.05 -15.60 2.02
C LYS A 153 19.03 -14.38 1.10
N LEU A 154 18.99 -13.19 1.69
CA LEU A 154 19.02 -11.92 0.98
C LEU A 154 19.81 -10.89 1.79
N THR A 155 20.15 -9.78 1.15
CA THR A 155 20.73 -8.59 1.76
C THR A 155 19.83 -7.39 1.53
N ILE A 156 19.82 -6.44 2.45
CA ILE A 156 19.17 -5.15 2.26
C ILE A 156 20.18 -3.99 2.28
N THR A 157 19.91 -2.91 1.56
CA THR A 157 20.78 -1.73 1.50
C THR A 157 19.95 -0.46 1.42
N LYS A 158 20.22 0.51 2.30
CA LYS A 158 19.61 1.84 2.23
C LYS A 158 20.14 2.58 1.00
N SER A 159 19.25 3.05 0.14
CA SER A 159 19.64 3.83 -1.03
C SER A 159 19.94 5.32 -0.72
N GLY A 160 19.42 5.83 0.40
CA GLY A 160 19.40 7.27 0.70
C GLY A 160 18.34 8.06 -0.08
N VAL A 161 17.54 7.40 -0.93
CA VAL A 161 16.45 8.03 -1.68
C VAL A 161 15.16 7.97 -0.88
N VAL A 162 14.49 9.11 -0.76
CA VAL A 162 13.18 9.25 -0.12
C VAL A 162 12.12 9.54 -1.16
N VAL A 163 10.98 8.87 -1.06
CA VAL A 163 9.82 9.09 -1.94
C VAL A 163 8.57 9.25 -1.07
N ASN A 164 7.74 10.22 -1.39
CA ASN A 164 6.41 10.35 -0.81
C ASN A 164 5.46 9.35 -1.48
N MET A 165 5.08 8.32 -0.72
CA MET A 165 4.30 7.17 -1.17
C MET A 165 3.07 6.93 -0.26
N PRO A 166 2.03 7.79 -0.30
CA PRO A 166 0.84 7.59 0.52
C PRO A 166 0.01 6.38 0.04
N PHE A 167 -0.55 5.64 1.01
CA PHE A 167 -1.43 4.50 0.74
C PHE A 167 -2.81 4.99 0.32
N LEU A 168 -3.31 4.51 -0.81
CA LEU A 168 -4.66 4.77 -1.32
C LEU A 168 -5.69 3.79 -0.76
N VAL A 169 -5.33 2.50 -0.69
CA VAL A 169 -6.17 1.42 -0.15
C VAL A 169 -5.31 0.51 0.70
N TRP A 170 -5.79 0.13 1.87
CA TRP A 170 -5.10 -0.73 2.82
C TRP A 170 -6.09 -1.56 3.63
N ASP A 171 -5.57 -2.50 4.41
CA ASP A 171 -6.41 -3.28 5.30
C ASP A 171 -7.07 -2.38 6.36
N GLY A 172 -8.39 -2.29 6.33
CA GLY A 172 -9.16 -1.43 7.23
C GLY A 172 -9.46 -0.03 6.70
N GLY A 173 -9.04 0.35 5.49
CA GLY A 173 -9.37 1.68 4.97
C GLY A 173 -9.03 1.97 3.50
N LYS A 174 -9.54 3.10 3.02
CA LYS A 174 -9.22 3.69 1.70
C LYS A 174 -9.41 5.21 1.76
N ARG A 175 -8.85 5.93 0.78
CA ARG A 175 -9.10 7.35 0.53
C ARG A 175 -9.77 7.60 -0.81
#